data_AF-A0A9P9MPC0-F1
#
_entry.id   AF-A0A9P9MPC0-F1
#
_cell.length_a   1.000
_cell.length_b   1.000
_cell.length_c   1.000
_cell.angle_alpha   90.00
_cell.angle_beta   90.00
_cell.angle_gamma   90.00
#
_symmetry.space_group_name_H-M   'P 1'
#
loop_
_entity.id
_entity.type
_entity.pdbx_description
1 polymer ?
#
loop_
_entity_poly.entity_id
_entity_poly.type
_entity_poly.pdbx_seq_one_letter_code
_entity_poly.pdbx_strand_id
1 'polypeptide(L)'
;LSPYKNSVQILYEQHIESSTHGWSVYFGPQGIPVNPCGAFPFSRLHHSVGHVVQGSSIDQPPFPPKEIWKGLPNLYTDTSCEIKGSGSRLPTLECGNILVVDFKEDPGYEEPTITCPDGFRYHRACFTEYTA
;
A
#
# COMPACT_ATOMS: atom_id res chain seq x y z
N LEU A 1 -9.05 -21.86 7.59
CA LEU A 1 -7.96 -21.74 6.60
C LEU A 1 -8.35 -20.61 5.66
N SER A 2 -7.61 -19.49 5.67
CA SER A 2 -7.91 -18.36 4.79
C SER A 2 -7.68 -18.77 3.32
N PRO A 3 -8.60 -18.47 2.39
CA PRO A 3 -8.44 -18.83 1.00
C PRO A 3 -7.30 -18.08 0.32
N TYR A 4 -6.87 -16.92 0.85
CA TYR A 4 -5.88 -16.06 0.20
C TYR A 4 -4.45 -16.59 0.41
N LYS A 5 -3.48 -16.12 -0.38
CA LYS A 5 -2.04 -16.44 -0.20
C LYS A 5 -1.19 -15.18 -0.14
N ASN A 6 -1.63 -14.16 -0.86
CA ASN A 6 -0.90 -12.93 -1.06
C ASN A 6 -1.70 -11.75 -0.51
N SER A 7 -0.98 -10.72 -0.07
CA SER A 7 -1.54 -9.42 0.25
C SER A 7 -0.80 -8.31 -0.47
N VAL A 8 -1.52 -7.23 -0.71
CA VAL A 8 -0.94 -5.93 -1.00
C VAL A 8 -1.37 -4.98 0.11
N GLN A 9 -0.40 -4.27 0.67
CA GLN A 9 -0.62 -3.31 1.75
C GLN A 9 -0.04 -1.96 1.34
N ILE A 10 -0.83 -0.91 1.55
CA ILE A 10 -0.50 0.46 1.16
C ILE A 10 -0.40 1.29 2.43
N LEU A 11 0.77 1.90 2.60
CA LEU A 11 1.08 2.79 3.71
C LEU A 11 1.22 4.22 3.19
N TYR A 12 0.67 5.16 3.94
CA TYR A 12 0.95 6.58 3.76
C TYR A 12 2.21 6.92 4.53
N GLU A 13 3.16 7.61 3.91
CA GLU A 13 4.45 7.91 4.53
C GLU A 13 4.72 9.40 4.59
N GLN A 14 5.44 9.82 5.62
CA GLN A 14 5.89 11.20 5.83
C GLN A 14 7.38 11.19 6.17
N HIS A 15 8.17 11.96 5.44
CA HIS A 15 9.54 12.26 5.84
C HIS A 15 9.54 13.29 6.99
N ILE A 16 10.17 12.96 8.12
CA ILE A 16 10.02 13.71 9.37
C ILE A 16 10.57 15.14 9.24
N GLU A 17 11.73 15.32 8.60
CA GLU A 17 12.39 16.64 8.54
C GLU A 17 11.72 17.59 7.55
N SER A 18 11.38 17.09 6.36
CA SER A 18 10.80 17.92 5.30
C SER A 18 9.27 18.01 5.36
N SER A 19 8.63 17.17 6.18
CA SER A 19 7.17 17.00 6.21
C SER A 19 6.56 16.67 4.84
N THR A 20 7.36 16.13 3.91
CA THR A 20 6.89 15.67 2.59
C THR A 20 6.23 14.32 2.75
N HIS A 21 5.11 14.14 2.06
CA HIS A 21 4.33 12.92 2.14
C HIS A 21 4.36 12.14 0.82
N GLY A 22 3.98 10.88 0.91
CA GLY A 22 3.58 10.10 -0.25
C GLY A 22 3.18 8.68 0.13
N TRP A 23 3.42 7.73 -0.77
CA TRP A 23 2.78 6.42 -0.69
C TRP A 23 3.78 5.30 -0.90
N SER A 24 3.63 4.26 -0.09
CA SER A 24 4.39 3.03 -0.20
C SER A 24 3.48 1.84 -0.40
N VAL A 25 3.85 0.99 -1.35
CA VAL A 25 3.09 -0.22 -1.71
C VAL A 25 3.97 -1.43 -1.42
N TYR A 26 3.45 -2.36 -0.63
CA TYR A 26 4.12 -3.58 -0.24
C TYR A 26 3.34 -4.79 -0.72
N PHE A 27 4.05 -5.80 -1.22
CA PHE A 27 3.50 -7.10 -1.60
C PHE A 27 4.14 -8.20 -0.77
N GLY A 28 3.34 -9.12 -0.23
CA GLY A 28 3.85 -10.20 0.61
C GLY A 28 2.75 -11.16 1.06
N PRO A 29 2.97 -11.90 2.17
CA PRO A 29 2.01 -12.88 2.66
C PRO A 29 0.72 -12.22 3.16
N GLN A 30 -0.39 -12.94 3.06
CA GLN A 30 -1.64 -12.59 3.73
C GLN A 30 -1.56 -12.70 5.26
N GLY A 31 -2.47 -12.03 5.97
CA GLY A 31 -2.68 -12.17 7.40
C GLY A 31 -1.55 -11.63 8.29
N ILE A 32 -0.53 -11.02 7.68
CA ILE A 32 0.62 -10.45 8.37
C ILE A 32 0.68 -8.97 8.03
N PRO A 33 0.57 -8.05 9.00
CA PRO A 33 0.75 -6.63 8.74
C PRO A 33 2.21 -6.34 8.38
N VAL A 34 2.45 -5.55 7.33
CA VAL A 34 3.82 -5.14 6.96
C VAL A 34 4.43 -4.28 8.06
N ASN A 35 5.70 -4.52 8.38
CA ASN A 35 6.51 -3.64 9.23
C ASN A 35 7.37 -2.75 8.33
N PRO A 36 7.07 -1.45 8.18
CA PRO A 36 7.83 -0.58 7.28
C PRO A 36 9.29 -0.38 7.70
N CYS A 37 9.64 -0.57 8.99
CA CYS A 37 11.01 -0.43 9.48
C CYS A 37 11.88 -1.66 9.17
N GLY A 38 11.27 -2.74 8.68
CA GLY A 38 11.89 -4.02 8.37
C GLY A 38 10.92 -4.86 7.55
N ALA A 39 10.84 -4.57 6.25
CA ALA A 39 9.74 -5.02 5.42
C ALA A 39 9.65 -6.54 5.22
N PHE A 40 10.73 -7.31 5.42
CA PHE A 40 10.71 -8.76 5.25
C PHE A 40 9.57 -9.40 6.07
N PRO A 41 8.73 -10.29 5.49
CA PRO A 41 8.87 -10.96 4.18
C PRO A 41 8.25 -10.23 2.97
N PHE A 42 7.91 -8.96 3.08
CA PHE A 42 7.34 -8.15 2.00
C PHE A 42 8.41 -7.56 1.08
N SER A 43 8.04 -7.41 -0.19
CA SER A 43 8.73 -6.60 -1.18
C SER A 43 8.06 -5.24 -1.33
N ARG A 44 8.82 -4.15 -1.27
CA ARG A 44 8.31 -2.80 -1.56
C ARG A 44 8.26 -2.60 -3.08
N LEU A 45 7.06 -2.48 -3.63
CA LEU A 45 6.81 -2.30 -5.06
C LEU A 45 6.92 -0.84 -5.50
N HIS A 46 6.53 0.07 -4.62
CA HIS A 46 6.49 1.50 -4.88
C HIS A 46 6.87 2.29 -3.64
N HIS A 47 7.53 3.42 -3.88
CA HIS A 47 7.87 4.43 -2.90
C HIS A 47 7.85 5.79 -3.60
N SER A 48 7.04 6.72 -3.10
CA SER A 48 7.09 8.11 -3.54
C SER A 48 7.05 9.04 -2.34
N VAL A 49 7.97 9.99 -2.31
CA VAL A 49 8.02 11.09 -1.33
C VAL A 49 8.35 12.33 -2.15
N GLY A 50 7.33 13.12 -2.47
CA GLY A 50 7.47 14.13 -3.53
C GLY A 50 7.06 15.55 -3.13
N HIS A 51 6.06 15.70 -2.27
CA HIS A 51 5.44 17.01 -2.07
C HIS A 51 5.05 17.24 -0.62
N VAL A 52 5.25 18.48 -0.17
CA VAL A 52 4.59 18.99 1.04
C VAL A 52 3.12 19.14 0.65
N VAL A 53 2.28 18.23 1.14
CA VAL A 53 0.84 18.34 0.93
C VAL A 53 0.32 19.27 2.04
N GLN A 54 0.05 20.53 1.70
CA GLN A 54 -0.48 21.48 2.69
C GLN A 54 -1.79 20.95 3.29
N GLY A 55 -1.86 20.90 4.62
CA GLY A 55 -3.02 20.39 5.34
C GLY A 55 -3.12 18.86 5.40
N SER A 56 -2.17 18.10 4.85
CA SER A 56 -2.13 16.65 5.08
C SER A 56 -1.58 16.34 6.47
N SER A 57 -2.29 15.50 7.21
CA SER A 57 -1.77 14.84 8.39
C SER A 57 -1.35 13.42 8.03
N ILE A 58 -0.21 12.97 8.56
CA ILE A 58 0.16 11.56 8.47
C ILE A 58 -0.86 10.66 9.19
N ASP A 59 -1.58 11.19 10.19
CA ASP A 59 -2.61 10.49 10.97
C ASP A 59 -3.99 10.48 10.28
N GLN A 60 -4.13 11.18 9.14
CA GLN A 60 -5.36 11.19 8.33
C GLN A 60 -4.99 11.10 6.85
N PRO A 61 -4.55 9.91 6.39
CA PRO A 61 -4.16 9.74 4.99
C PRO A 61 -5.28 10.15 4.02
N PRO A 62 -4.99 10.92 2.97
CA PRO A 62 -5.95 11.11 1.88
C PRO A 62 -6.17 9.78 1.14
N PHE A 63 -7.10 9.73 0.18
CA PHE A 63 -7.17 8.56 -0.70
C PHE A 63 -5.87 8.42 -1.54
N PRO A 64 -5.43 7.18 -1.82
CA PRO A 64 -4.40 6.88 -2.82
C PRO A 64 -4.58 7.68 -4.12
N PRO A 65 -3.50 8.25 -4.70
CA PRO A 65 -3.57 9.14 -5.85
C PRO A 65 -4.07 8.41 -7.10
N LYS A 66 -4.46 9.17 -8.13
CA LYS A 66 -4.88 8.60 -9.41
C LYS A 66 -3.67 8.13 -10.23
N GLU A 67 -3.08 7.03 -9.81
CA GLU A 67 -1.87 6.45 -10.38
C GLU A 67 -2.01 4.93 -10.58
N ILE A 68 -1.11 4.35 -11.38
CA ILE A 68 -1.01 2.91 -11.60
C ILE A 68 0.29 2.41 -11.00
N TRP A 69 0.19 1.52 -10.01
CA TRP A 69 1.36 0.83 -9.44
C TRP A 69 1.49 -0.57 -10.04
N LYS A 70 2.69 -0.88 -10.53
CA LYS A 70 3.04 -2.13 -11.20
C LYS A 70 4.13 -2.87 -10.42
N GLY A 71 4.58 -4.01 -10.93
CA GLY A 71 5.69 -4.77 -10.33
C GLY A 71 5.24 -5.89 -9.38
N LEU A 72 3.93 -6.14 -9.29
CA LEU A 72 3.42 -7.38 -8.71
C LEU A 72 3.98 -8.58 -9.49
N PRO A 73 4.36 -9.68 -8.82
CA PRO A 73 4.73 -10.90 -9.51
C PRO A 73 3.60 -11.34 -10.44
N ASN A 74 3.93 -11.93 -11.59
CA ASN A 74 2.93 -12.49 -12.48
C ASN A 74 2.23 -13.65 -11.76
N LEU A 75 0.99 -13.40 -11.36
CA LEU A 75 0.14 -14.37 -10.67
C LEU A 75 -0.50 -15.36 -11.64
N TYR A 76 -0.69 -14.94 -12.90
CA TYR A 76 -1.25 -15.75 -13.97
C TYR A 76 -0.33 -15.67 -15.19
N THR A 77 -0.21 -16.77 -15.93
CA THR A 77 0.55 -16.83 -17.17
C THR A 77 0.06 -15.74 -18.13
N ASP A 78 1.00 -15.01 -18.73
CA ASP A 78 0.75 -13.93 -19.70
C ASP A 78 -0.19 -12.79 -19.23
N THR A 79 -0.39 -12.64 -17.91
CA THR A 79 -1.21 -11.54 -17.35
C THR A 79 -0.41 -10.75 -16.33
N SER A 80 -0.22 -9.46 -16.59
CA SER A 80 0.34 -8.53 -15.63
C SER A 80 -0.75 -8.00 -14.70
N CYS A 81 -0.44 -7.89 -13.41
CA CYS A 81 -1.32 -7.29 -12.41
C CYS A 81 -0.89 -5.86 -12.10
N GLU A 82 -1.86 -4.99 -11.90
CA GLU A 82 -1.65 -3.58 -11.57
C GLU A 82 -2.63 -3.10 -10.50
N ILE A 83 -2.19 -2.13 -9.70
CA ILE A 83 -3.03 -1.48 -8.70
C ILE A 83 -3.42 -0.12 -9.26
N LYS A 84 -4.73 0.16 -9.32
CA LYS A 84 -5.27 1.42 -9.83
C LYS A 84 -5.78 2.27 -8.70
N GLY A 85 -5.01 3.31 -8.38
CA GLY A 85 -5.47 4.38 -7.51
C GLY A 85 -6.44 5.32 -8.24
N SER A 86 -7.32 5.96 -7.48
CA SER A 86 -8.40 6.77 -8.04
C SER A 86 -8.35 8.25 -7.64
N GLY A 87 -7.66 8.58 -6.54
CA GLY A 87 -7.67 9.89 -5.90
C GLY A 87 -8.92 10.22 -5.09
N SER A 88 -9.97 9.41 -5.13
CA SER A 88 -11.26 9.71 -4.48
C SER A 88 -11.96 8.52 -3.80
N ARG A 89 -11.40 7.32 -3.95
CA ARG A 89 -11.83 6.06 -3.34
C ARG A 89 -10.64 5.12 -3.18
N LEU A 90 -10.84 4.05 -2.44
CA LEU A 90 -9.84 2.98 -2.31
C LEU A 90 -9.48 2.39 -3.69
N PRO A 91 -8.23 1.93 -3.86
CA PRO A 91 -7.75 1.40 -5.13
C PRO A 91 -8.35 0.02 -5.45
N THR A 92 -8.15 -0.41 -6.69
CA THR A 92 -8.45 -1.78 -7.14
C THR A 92 -7.16 -2.49 -7.56
N LEU A 93 -7.08 -3.80 -7.30
CA LEU A 93 -6.10 -4.69 -7.91
C LEU A 93 -6.73 -5.34 -9.13
N GLU A 94 -6.10 -5.21 -10.29
CA GLU A 94 -6.60 -5.75 -11.56
C GLU A 94 -5.52 -6.61 -12.23
N CYS A 95 -5.88 -7.85 -12.57
CA CYS A 95 -5.05 -8.77 -13.36
C CYS A 95 -5.81 -9.12 -14.64
N GLY A 96 -5.73 -8.24 -15.65
CA GLY A 96 -6.52 -8.37 -16.87
C GLY A 96 -8.02 -8.49 -16.57
N ASN A 97 -8.69 -9.45 -17.22
CA ASN A 97 -10.11 -9.76 -16.97
C ASN A 97 -10.32 -10.92 -15.98
N ILE A 98 -9.23 -11.45 -15.39
CA ILE A 98 -9.27 -12.67 -14.57
C ILE A 98 -9.64 -12.32 -13.13
N LEU A 99 -9.06 -11.25 -12.61
CA LEU A 99 -9.19 -10.87 -11.21
C LEU A 99 -9.32 -9.36 -11.09
N VAL A 100 -10.37 -8.94 -10.38
CA VAL A 100 -10.56 -7.57 -9.91
C VAL A 100 -10.88 -7.66 -8.42
N VAL A 101 -10.05 -7.05 -7.57
CA VAL A 101 -10.23 -7.05 -6.12
C VAL A 101 -10.20 -5.62 -5.59
N ASP A 102 -11.23 -5.25 -4.84
CA ASP A 102 -11.26 -3.98 -4.15
C ASP A 102 -10.33 -4.01 -2.93
N PHE A 103 -9.66 -2.88 -2.68
CA PHE A 103 -9.00 -2.66 -1.41
C PHE A 103 -10.00 -2.30 -0.32
N LYS A 104 -9.62 -2.61 0.92
CA LYS A 104 -10.35 -2.26 2.14
C LYS A 104 -9.43 -1.45 3.02
N GLU A 105 -10.02 -0.67 3.93
CA GLU A 105 -9.27 -0.02 5.00
C GLU A 105 -8.47 -1.06 5.79
N ASP A 106 -7.23 -0.71 6.13
CA ASP A 106 -6.35 -1.62 6.87
C ASP A 106 -6.91 -1.84 8.30
N PRO A 107 -6.91 -3.07 8.85
CA PRO A 107 -7.41 -3.30 10.21
C PRO A 107 -6.65 -2.49 11.28
N GLY A 108 -5.40 -2.11 11.00
CA GLY A 108 -4.60 -1.24 11.83
C GLY A 108 -4.65 0.24 11.43
N TYR A 109 -5.68 0.69 10.69
CA TYR A 109 -5.82 2.09 10.29
C TYR A 109 -5.87 3.05 11.49
N GLU A 110 -6.59 2.68 12.55
CA GLU A 110 -6.71 3.50 13.78
C GLU A 110 -5.49 3.35 14.71
N GLU A 111 -4.48 2.56 14.33
CA GLU A 111 -3.24 2.43 15.13
C GLU A 111 -2.33 3.64 14.95
N PRO A 112 -1.52 4.00 15.97
CA PRO A 112 -0.55 5.09 15.85
C PRO A 112 0.45 4.88 14.71
N THR A 113 0.91 5.99 14.13
CA THR A 113 1.94 5.94 13.08
C THR A 113 3.22 5.24 13.56
N ILE A 114 3.80 4.43 12.68
CA ILE A 114 5.04 3.72 12.90
C ILE A 114 6.20 4.66 12.52
N THR A 115 7.08 4.96 13.47
CA THR A 115 8.29 5.76 13.22
C THR A 115 9.47 4.84 13.02
N CYS A 116 10.17 4.97 11.89
CA CYS A 116 11.31 4.14 11.55
C CYS A 116 12.64 4.91 11.64
N PRO A 117 13.78 4.20 11.86
CA PRO A 117 15.11 4.83 11.93
C PRO A 117 15.58 5.48 10.63
N ASP A 118 14.87 5.24 9.52
CA ASP A 118 15.15 5.80 8.19
C ASP A 118 14.66 7.25 8.03
N GLY A 119 14.10 7.85 9.07
CA GLY A 119 13.59 9.23 9.04
C GLY A 119 12.16 9.35 8.55
N PHE A 120 11.43 8.23 8.42
CA PHE A 120 10.04 8.21 7.98
C PHE A 120 9.07 7.80 9.09
N ARG A 121 7.87 8.38 9.01
CA ARG A 121 6.67 7.91 9.70
C ARG A 121 5.74 7.28 8.70
N TYR A 122 5.05 6.22 9.12
CA TYR A 122 4.15 5.46 8.27
C TYR A 122 2.80 5.27 8.94
N HIS A 123 1.72 5.44 8.18
CA HIS A 123 0.36 5.15 8.59
C HIS A 123 -0.20 4.02 7.72
N ARG A 124 -0.87 3.04 8.33
CA ARG A 124 -1.54 1.98 7.58
C ARG A 124 -2.78 2.56 6.91
N ALA A 125 -2.91 2.45 5.60
CA ALA A 125 -4.03 3.07 4.89
C ALA A 125 -5.04 2.02 4.42
N CYS A 126 -4.60 1.12 3.55
CA CYS A 126 -5.49 0.13 2.98
C CYS A 126 -4.74 -1.13 2.55
N PHE A 127 -5.48 -2.22 2.43
CA PHE A 127 -4.94 -3.50 2.03
C PHE A 127 -5.93 -4.27 1.15
N THR A 128 -5.42 -5.29 0.49
CA THR A 128 -6.25 -6.34 -0.09
C THR A 128 -5.55 -7.69 0.03
N GLU A 129 -6.32 -8.75 0.12
CA GLU A 129 -5.87 -10.13 0.14
C GLU A 129 -6.56 -10.91 -0.97
N TYR A 130 -5.80 -11.78 -1.63
CA TYR A 130 -6.31 -12.54 -2.76
C TYR A 130 -5.60 -13.90 -2.91
N THR A 131 -6.28 -14.78 -3.63
CA THR A 131 -5.77 -16.08 -4.05
C THR A 131 -5.53 -16.00 -5.54
N ALA A 132 -4.38 -16.50 -5.96
CA ALA A 132 -4.11 -16.89 -7.33
C ALA A 132 -3.80 -18.39 -7.35
#